data_AF-A0AA39Q416-F1
#
_entry.id   AF-A0AA39Q416-F1
#
_cell.length_a   1.000
_cell.length_b   1.000
_cell.length_c   1.000
_cell.angle_alpha   90.00
_cell.angle_beta   90.00
_cell.angle_gamma   90.00
#
_symmetry.space_group_name_H-M   'P 1'
#
loop_
_entity.id
_entity.type
_entity.pdbx_description
1 polymer ?
#
loop_
_entity_poly.entity_id
_entity_poly.type
_entity_poly.pdbx_seq_one_letter_code
_entity_poly.pdbx_strand_id
1 'polypeptide(L)'
;MFIEISLRAISSYVMTEWARYPTLNMRRDSYLTGLGNDPKTGTPIYMAVEVQDAGYLFMNRRAWRNLASIPFLHNYLHDVESLFWIGFHALFSTVPAKYSKAELALRLDQRILFNAFFPHRLEGSTQRSNFFVFNRRKDDAMKALPTEFESVVEALFSIQDLLVEYYMDVENLKGFPQQEQFKQIYCTEALAGLLAYFEAAAKKHTVVIHSHCSPTNPLSLLVLHEVPVYREDH
;
A
#
# COMPACT_ATOMS: atom_id res chain seq x y z
N MET A 1 16.87 -8.53 3.06
CA MET A 1 17.42 -7.69 1.97
C MET A 1 16.33 -7.22 0.99
N PHE A 2 15.50 -8.08 0.39
CA PHE A 2 14.48 -7.62 -0.58
C PHE A 2 13.42 -6.67 0.01
N ILE A 3 12.82 -7.00 1.17
CA ILE A 3 11.85 -6.11 1.85
C ILE A 3 12.49 -4.76 2.21
N GLU A 4 13.74 -4.78 2.67
CA GLU A 4 14.48 -3.56 2.98
C GLU A 4 14.76 -2.74 1.72
N ILE A 5 15.14 -3.38 0.61
CA ILE A 5 15.30 -2.72 -0.69
C ILE A 5 13.97 -2.14 -1.14
N SER A 6 12.85 -2.86 -1.00
CA SER A 6 11.53 -2.35 -1.36
C SER A 6 11.11 -1.18 -0.47
N LEU A 7 11.29 -1.25 0.84
CA LEU A 7 10.98 -0.14 1.75
C LEU A 7 11.91 1.05 1.56
N ARG A 8 13.20 0.82 1.30
CA ARG A 8 14.16 1.89 0.96
C ARG A 8 13.89 2.47 -0.42
N ALA A 9 13.47 1.66 -1.39
CA ALA A 9 13.08 2.13 -2.72
C ALA A 9 11.77 2.92 -2.64
N ILE A 10 10.79 2.47 -1.84
CA ILE A 10 9.56 3.21 -1.55
C ILE A 10 9.92 4.53 -0.85
N SER A 11 10.71 4.49 0.22
CA SER A 11 11.14 5.68 0.95
C SER A 11 11.95 6.64 0.06
N SER A 12 12.90 6.12 -0.72
CA SER A 12 13.69 6.91 -1.67
C SER A 12 12.82 7.48 -2.78
N TYR A 13 11.89 6.71 -3.35
CA TYR A 13 10.97 7.16 -4.38
C TYR A 13 10.10 8.31 -3.88
N VAL A 14 9.49 8.12 -2.70
CA VAL A 14 8.72 9.17 -2.02
C VAL A 14 9.60 10.41 -1.84
N MET A 15 10.82 10.26 -1.32
CA MET A 15 11.74 11.38 -1.09
C MET A 15 12.17 12.11 -2.36
N THR A 16 12.61 11.39 -3.39
CA THR A 16 13.14 12.01 -4.62
C THR A 16 12.04 12.62 -5.46
N GLU A 17 10.87 11.99 -5.53
CA GLU A 17 9.77 12.55 -6.31
C GLU A 17 9.00 13.65 -5.56
N TRP A 18 8.93 13.59 -4.22
CA TRP A 18 8.46 14.73 -3.42
C TRP A 18 9.38 15.95 -3.52
N ALA A 19 10.69 15.75 -3.42
CA ALA A 19 11.64 16.86 -3.46
C ALA A 19 11.73 17.50 -4.86
N ARG A 20 11.52 16.72 -5.93
CA ARG A 20 11.59 17.24 -7.31
C ARG A 20 10.35 18.01 -7.74
N TYR A 21 9.21 17.78 -7.10
CA TYR A 21 7.95 18.30 -7.61
C TYR A 21 6.99 18.78 -6.50
N PRO A 22 7.33 19.85 -5.76
CA PRO A 22 6.44 20.46 -4.77
C PRO A 22 5.11 20.99 -5.38
N THR A 23 5.02 21.03 -6.71
CA THR A 23 3.83 21.46 -7.47
C THR A 23 3.58 20.58 -8.69
N LEU A 24 3.70 19.25 -8.59
CA LEU A 24 3.32 18.35 -9.69
C LEU A 24 1.80 18.51 -9.97
N ASN A 25 1.50 19.41 -10.90
CA ASN A 25 0.41 19.29 -11.84
C ASN A 25 0.64 17.98 -12.63
N MET A 26 0.41 16.81 -12.01
CA MET A 26 0.15 15.60 -12.78
C MET A 26 -1.05 15.93 -13.69
N ARG A 27 -0.76 16.16 -14.97
CA ARG A 27 -1.69 16.48 -16.07
C ARG A 27 -2.98 17.20 -15.64
N ARG A 28 -2.89 18.50 -15.33
CA ARG A 28 -4.07 19.36 -15.12
C ARG A 28 -5.09 19.29 -16.26
N ASP A 29 -4.63 19.01 -17.48
CA ASP A 29 -5.44 19.22 -18.69
C ASP A 29 -6.16 17.97 -19.20
N SER A 30 -5.83 16.77 -18.71
CA SER A 30 -6.52 15.53 -19.12
C SER A 30 -7.66 15.08 -18.19
N TYR A 31 -7.71 15.59 -16.95
CA TYR A 31 -8.76 15.22 -15.99
C TYR A 31 -10.05 16.04 -16.10
N LEU A 32 -10.01 17.19 -16.79
CA LEU A 32 -11.16 18.11 -16.86
C LEU A 32 -12.11 17.85 -18.04
N THR A 33 -11.82 16.91 -18.94
CA THR A 33 -12.60 16.69 -20.18
C THR A 33 -13.24 15.31 -20.32
N GLY A 34 -13.07 14.39 -19.36
CA GLY A 34 -13.53 13.01 -19.47
C GLY A 34 -14.96 12.77 -18.96
N LEU A 35 -15.98 13.16 -19.72
CA LEU A 35 -17.37 12.68 -19.55
C LEU A 35 -17.56 11.21 -20.00
N GLY A 36 -16.48 10.53 -20.38
CA GLY A 36 -16.42 9.11 -20.68
C GLY A 36 -15.35 8.47 -19.81
N ASN A 37 -15.75 7.44 -19.06
CA ASN A 37 -14.93 6.57 -18.22
C ASN A 37 -13.44 6.62 -18.59
N ASP A 38 -12.65 7.38 -17.83
CA ASP A 38 -11.20 7.30 -17.93
C ASP A 38 -10.84 5.83 -17.70
N PRO A 39 -10.20 5.14 -18.67
CA PRO A 39 -9.81 3.75 -18.46
C PRO A 39 -9.07 3.67 -17.14
N LYS A 40 -9.42 2.70 -16.28
CA LYS A 40 -8.70 2.42 -15.03
C LYS A 40 -7.23 2.19 -15.38
N THR A 41 -6.43 3.27 -15.35
CA THR A 41 -5.02 3.24 -15.73
C THR A 41 -4.20 2.90 -14.49
N GLY A 42 -3.07 2.21 -14.71
CA GLY A 42 -2.22 1.71 -13.63
C GLY A 42 -2.30 0.20 -13.45
N THR A 43 -1.49 -0.32 -12.53
CA THR A 43 -1.43 -1.75 -12.24
C THR A 43 -2.52 -2.13 -11.23
N PRO A 44 -3.55 -2.92 -11.61
CA PRO A 44 -4.73 -3.16 -10.77
C PRO A 44 -4.40 -3.70 -9.38
N ILE A 45 -3.39 -4.56 -9.25
CA ILE A 45 -2.99 -5.14 -7.97
C ILE A 45 -2.43 -4.12 -6.97
N TYR A 46 -2.03 -2.93 -7.42
CA TYR A 46 -1.50 -1.86 -6.57
C TYR A 46 -2.42 -0.64 -6.49
N MET A 47 -3.43 -0.55 -7.37
CA MET A 47 -4.39 0.55 -7.41
C MET A 47 -5.14 0.70 -6.09
N ALA A 48 -5.31 1.93 -5.59
CA ALA A 48 -6.08 2.24 -4.38
C ALA A 48 -7.52 1.67 -4.40
N VAL A 49 -8.06 1.32 -3.23
CA VAL A 49 -9.38 0.68 -3.10
C VAL A 49 -10.50 1.57 -3.63
N GLU A 50 -10.43 2.88 -3.39
CA GLU A 50 -11.40 3.85 -3.90
C GLU A 50 -11.34 3.99 -5.42
N VAL A 51 -10.13 3.93 -6.00
CA VAL A 51 -9.94 3.99 -7.46
C VAL A 51 -10.48 2.71 -8.12
N GLN A 52 -10.29 1.55 -7.48
CA GLN A 52 -10.89 0.30 -7.94
C GLN A 52 -12.42 0.35 -7.88
N ASP A 53 -12.99 0.92 -6.82
CA ASP A 53 -14.45 1.10 -6.66
C ASP A 53 -15.01 2.27 -7.49
N ALA A 54 -14.15 3.16 -7.98
CA ALA A 54 -14.50 4.45 -8.57
C ALA A 54 -15.43 5.26 -7.65
N GLY A 55 -15.16 5.27 -6.35
CA GLY A 55 -16.04 5.83 -5.34
C GLY A 55 -15.34 6.17 -4.03
N TYR A 56 -15.88 7.18 -3.35
CA TYR A 56 -15.45 7.61 -2.02
C TYR A 56 -16.03 6.66 -0.95
N LEU A 57 -15.14 5.95 -0.26
CA LEU A 57 -15.42 4.91 0.72
C LEU A 57 -15.44 5.46 2.15
N PHE A 58 -14.81 6.60 2.42
CA PHE A 58 -14.71 7.19 3.76
C PHE A 58 -15.67 8.38 3.98
N MET A 59 -16.34 8.83 2.93
CA MET A 59 -17.38 9.84 2.99
C MET A 59 -18.58 9.39 3.85
N ASN A 60 -19.03 10.27 4.75
CA ASN A 60 -20.26 10.05 5.51
C ASN A 60 -21.50 10.13 4.60
N ARG A 61 -21.91 8.98 4.06
CA ARG A 61 -23.06 8.86 3.14
C ARG A 61 -24.35 9.50 3.66
N ARG A 62 -24.54 9.67 4.98
CA ARG A 62 -25.76 10.32 5.53
C ARG A 62 -25.81 11.80 5.20
N ALA A 63 -24.66 12.48 5.19
CA ALA A 63 -24.57 13.90 4.87
C ALA A 63 -24.84 14.19 3.38
N TRP A 64 -24.68 13.17 2.51
CA TRP A 64 -24.64 13.35 1.06
C TRP A 64 -25.75 12.62 0.29
N ARG A 65 -26.75 12.05 0.97
CA ARG A 65 -27.85 11.26 0.32
C ARG A 65 -28.64 12.00 -0.76
N ASN A 66 -28.59 13.33 -0.78
CA ASN A 66 -29.42 14.18 -1.64
C ASN A 66 -28.65 14.85 -2.78
N LEU A 67 -27.36 14.54 -2.95
CA LEU A 67 -26.55 15.14 -4.02
C LEU A 67 -26.57 14.24 -5.26
N ALA A 68 -26.65 14.89 -6.43
CA ALA A 68 -26.43 14.24 -7.72
C ALA A 68 -25.07 13.50 -7.71
N SER A 69 -24.86 12.58 -8.67
CA SER A 69 -23.63 11.76 -8.75
C SER A 69 -22.39 12.63 -8.56
N ILE A 70 -21.71 12.45 -7.43
CA ILE A 70 -20.52 13.20 -7.07
C ILE A 70 -19.39 12.70 -7.97
N PRO A 71 -18.65 13.59 -8.67
CA PRO A 71 -17.54 13.16 -9.50
C PRO A 71 -16.42 12.56 -8.62
N PHE A 72 -15.91 11.40 -9.04
CA PHE A 72 -14.75 10.78 -8.42
C PHE A 72 -13.47 11.44 -8.93
N LEU A 73 -12.68 11.99 -8.02
CA LEU A 73 -11.44 12.71 -8.31
C LEU A 73 -10.25 11.90 -7.80
N HIS A 74 -9.30 11.64 -8.70
CA HIS A 74 -8.03 11.07 -8.30
C HIS A 74 -7.24 12.10 -7.48
N ASN A 75 -6.65 11.64 -6.37
CA ASN A 75 -5.87 12.46 -5.49
C ASN A 75 -4.62 11.69 -5.01
N TYR A 76 -3.70 12.41 -4.35
CA TYR A 76 -2.42 11.86 -3.91
C TYR A 76 -2.52 10.75 -2.87
N LEU A 77 -3.57 10.69 -2.05
CA LEU A 77 -3.73 9.59 -1.10
C LEU A 77 -3.81 8.24 -1.84
N HIS A 78 -4.33 8.21 -3.07
CA HIS A 78 -4.34 7.01 -3.90
C HIS A 78 -2.93 6.53 -4.27
N ASP A 79 -1.98 7.45 -4.49
CA ASP A 79 -0.60 7.11 -4.79
C ASP A 79 0.10 6.55 -3.54
N VAL A 80 -0.13 7.15 -2.37
CA VAL A 80 0.42 6.65 -1.10
C VAL A 80 -0.18 5.30 -0.74
N GLU A 81 -1.48 5.13 -0.93
CA GLU A 81 -2.13 3.84 -0.77
C GLU A 81 -1.53 2.80 -1.74
N SER A 82 -1.22 3.19 -2.98
CA SER A 82 -0.56 2.29 -3.93
C SER A 82 0.82 1.83 -3.45
N LEU A 83 1.60 2.73 -2.83
CA LEU A 83 2.88 2.38 -2.20
C LEU A 83 2.69 1.45 -1.01
N PHE A 84 1.66 1.66 -0.19
CA PHE A 84 1.28 0.73 0.87
C PHE A 84 1.01 -0.66 0.30
N TRP A 85 0.22 -0.78 -0.77
CA TRP A 85 -0.08 -2.08 -1.39
C TRP A 85 1.12 -2.76 -2.02
N ILE A 86 2.06 -2.01 -2.59
CA ILE A 86 3.34 -2.55 -3.09
C ILE A 86 4.14 -3.14 -1.91
N GLY A 87 4.25 -2.41 -0.81
CA GLY A 87 4.93 -2.89 0.40
C GLY A 87 4.26 -4.15 0.97
N PHE A 88 2.93 -4.14 1.05
CA PHE A 88 2.14 -5.26 1.54
C PHE A 88 2.24 -6.49 0.63
N HIS A 89 2.20 -6.28 -0.70
CA HIS A 89 2.44 -7.34 -1.68
C HIS A 89 3.82 -7.97 -1.49
N ALA A 90 4.87 -7.15 -1.36
CA ALA A 90 6.23 -7.63 -1.16
C ALA A 90 6.37 -8.47 0.12
N LEU A 91 5.69 -8.12 1.21
CA LEU A 91 5.67 -8.94 2.43
C LEU A 91 5.04 -10.31 2.18
N PHE A 92 3.84 -10.34 1.59
CA PHE A 92 3.13 -11.59 1.37
C PHE A 92 3.75 -12.46 0.27
N SER A 93 4.47 -11.87 -0.69
CA SER A 93 5.17 -12.59 -1.75
C SER A 93 6.57 -13.07 -1.34
N THR A 94 7.03 -12.79 -0.12
CA THR A 94 8.37 -13.16 0.34
C THR A 94 8.36 -14.09 1.54
N VAL A 95 9.42 -14.88 1.65
CA VAL A 95 9.65 -15.83 2.73
C VAL A 95 11.13 -15.76 3.15
N PRO A 96 11.47 -15.93 4.44
CA PRO A 96 12.86 -15.98 4.88
C PRO A 96 13.62 -17.12 4.20
N ALA A 97 14.81 -16.83 3.67
CA ALA A 97 15.63 -17.80 2.95
C ALA A 97 16.08 -19.00 3.82
N LYS A 98 16.02 -18.86 5.15
CA LYS A 98 16.35 -19.93 6.10
C LYS A 98 15.28 -21.03 6.17
N TYR A 99 14.08 -20.79 5.63
CA TYR A 99 13.01 -21.78 5.69
C TYR A 99 13.27 -22.92 4.71
N SER A 100 13.16 -24.14 5.23
CA SER A 100 13.16 -25.36 4.43
C SER A 100 11.90 -25.47 3.57
N LYS A 101 11.92 -26.33 2.55
CA LYS A 101 10.75 -26.61 1.71
C LYS A 101 9.53 -27.09 2.52
N ALA A 102 9.76 -27.85 3.60
CA ALA A 102 8.69 -28.31 4.49
C ALA A 102 8.05 -27.15 5.26
N GLU A 103 8.85 -26.24 5.81
CA GLU A 103 8.35 -25.05 6.50
C GLU A 103 7.61 -24.10 5.54
N LEU A 104 8.09 -23.97 4.30
CA LEU A 104 7.39 -23.20 3.26
C LEU A 104 6.02 -23.80 2.90
N ALA A 105 5.89 -25.12 2.90
CA ALA A 105 4.61 -25.79 2.65
C ALA A 105 3.58 -25.51 3.77
N LEU A 106 4.03 -25.22 4.99
CA LEU A 106 3.16 -24.86 6.11
C LEU A 106 2.65 -23.41 6.06
N ARG A 107 3.18 -22.57 5.16
CA ARG A 107 2.75 -21.17 4.98
C ARG A 107 1.49 -21.04 4.12
N LEU A 108 0.54 -21.95 4.31
CA LEU A 108 -0.73 -21.98 3.58
C LEU A 108 -1.54 -20.70 3.82
N ASP A 109 -1.61 -20.22 5.06
CA ASP A 109 -2.38 -19.02 5.42
C ASP A 109 -1.84 -17.76 4.74
N GLN A 110 -0.50 -17.62 4.65
CA GLN A 110 0.14 -16.53 3.91
C GLN A 110 -0.28 -16.55 2.44
N ARG A 111 -0.30 -17.73 1.81
CA ARG A 111 -0.70 -17.90 0.41
C ARG A 111 -2.18 -17.62 0.19
N ILE A 112 -3.05 -18.11 1.09
CA ILE A 112 -4.49 -17.85 1.05
C ILE A 112 -4.76 -16.36 1.14
N LEU A 113 -4.11 -15.67 2.09
CA LEU A 113 -4.24 -14.22 2.23
C LEU A 113 -3.66 -13.46 1.05
N PHE A 114 -2.51 -13.87 0.51
CA PHE A 114 -1.94 -13.27 -0.69
C PHE A 114 -2.91 -13.32 -1.86
N ASN A 115 -3.47 -14.49 -2.17
CA ASN A 115 -4.44 -14.65 -3.26
C ASN A 115 -5.75 -13.90 -2.98
N ALA A 116 -6.16 -13.82 -1.71
CA ALA A 116 -7.33 -13.06 -1.30
C ALA A 116 -7.14 -11.55 -1.49
N PHE A 117 -5.96 -11.01 -1.17
CA PHE A 117 -5.67 -9.58 -1.33
C PHE A 117 -5.32 -9.21 -2.77
N PHE A 118 -4.54 -10.02 -3.47
CA PHE A 118 -3.99 -9.70 -4.79
C PHE A 118 -4.51 -10.66 -5.88
N PRO A 119 -5.83 -10.75 -6.11
CA PRO A 119 -6.36 -11.57 -7.18
C PRO A 119 -5.93 -11.04 -8.54
N HIS A 120 -5.75 -11.91 -9.52
CA HIS A 120 -5.41 -11.55 -10.90
C HIS A 120 -6.64 -11.02 -11.67
N ARG A 121 -7.26 -9.94 -11.18
CA ARG A 121 -8.44 -9.31 -11.81
C ARG A 121 -8.44 -7.78 -11.65
N LEU A 122 -9.13 -7.08 -12.54
CA LEU A 122 -9.13 -5.62 -12.61
C LEU A 122 -9.96 -4.97 -11.50
N GLU A 123 -10.99 -5.68 -11.02
CA GLU A 123 -11.99 -5.17 -10.07
C GLU A 123 -11.45 -5.14 -8.63
N GLY A 124 -10.21 -5.55 -8.42
CA GLY A 124 -9.61 -5.63 -7.09
C GLY A 124 -10.20 -6.74 -6.24
N SER A 125 -10.17 -6.54 -4.91
CA SER A 125 -10.67 -7.52 -3.96
C SER A 125 -11.52 -6.87 -2.89
N THR A 126 -12.71 -7.42 -2.65
CA THR A 126 -13.51 -7.09 -1.46
C THR A 126 -12.74 -7.33 -0.17
N GLN A 127 -11.74 -8.22 -0.19
CA GLN A 127 -10.85 -8.45 0.95
C GLN A 127 -9.90 -7.27 1.18
N ARG A 128 -9.43 -6.60 0.12
CA ARG A 128 -8.62 -5.37 0.25
C ARG A 128 -9.44 -4.23 0.84
N SER A 129 -10.66 -4.02 0.35
CA SER A 129 -11.57 -3.03 0.94
C SER A 129 -11.89 -3.38 2.41
N ASN A 130 -12.19 -4.64 2.71
CA ASN A 130 -12.47 -5.06 4.09
C ASN A 130 -11.27 -4.86 5.04
N PHE A 131 -10.07 -5.13 4.54
CA PHE A 131 -8.85 -4.94 5.30
C PHE A 131 -8.54 -3.46 5.49
N PHE A 132 -8.56 -2.68 4.41
CA PHE A 132 -8.09 -1.31 4.40
C PHE A 132 -9.10 -0.34 5.03
N VAL A 133 -10.41 -0.52 4.78
CA VAL A 133 -11.45 0.40 5.26
C VAL A 133 -11.97 -0.01 6.64
N PHE A 134 -12.14 -1.32 6.89
CA PHE A 134 -12.79 -1.81 8.12
C PHE A 134 -11.83 -2.43 9.12
N ASN A 135 -10.50 -2.34 8.89
CA ASN A 135 -9.48 -2.96 9.75
C ASN A 135 -9.70 -4.44 10.01
N ARG A 136 -10.43 -5.14 9.12
CA ARG A 136 -10.68 -6.58 9.27
C ARG A 136 -9.44 -7.34 8.85
N ARG A 137 -9.16 -8.46 9.53
CA ARG A 137 -8.06 -9.38 9.17
C ARG A 137 -6.65 -8.85 9.41
N LYS A 138 -6.45 -7.77 10.17
CA LYS A 138 -5.12 -7.36 10.66
C LYS A 138 -4.45 -8.47 11.46
N ASP A 139 -5.19 -9.07 12.38
CA ASP A 139 -4.70 -10.20 13.19
C ASP A 139 -4.37 -11.43 12.32
N ASP A 140 -5.21 -11.74 11.32
CA ASP A 140 -4.95 -12.83 10.38
C ASP A 140 -3.66 -12.58 9.60
N ALA A 141 -3.49 -11.35 9.09
CA ALA A 141 -2.30 -10.95 8.34
C ALA A 141 -1.04 -11.01 9.19
N MET A 142 -1.11 -10.54 10.45
CA MET A 142 0.01 -10.61 11.39
C MET A 142 0.40 -12.06 11.67
N LYS A 143 -0.58 -12.94 11.93
CA LYS A 143 -0.34 -14.37 12.23
C LYS A 143 0.17 -15.15 11.03
N ALA A 144 -0.29 -14.83 9.83
CA ALA A 144 0.07 -15.56 8.63
C ALA A 144 1.53 -15.30 8.20
N LEU A 145 2.04 -14.10 8.48
CA LEU A 145 3.39 -13.72 8.09
C LEU A 145 4.46 -14.32 9.03
N PRO A 146 5.69 -14.50 8.53
CA PRO A 146 6.86 -14.81 9.36
C PRO A 146 7.04 -13.81 10.51
N THR A 147 7.39 -14.29 11.70
CA THR A 147 7.60 -13.43 12.88
C THR A 147 8.76 -12.45 12.67
N GLU A 148 9.69 -12.78 11.78
CA GLU A 148 10.76 -11.88 11.35
C GLU A 148 10.24 -10.60 10.68
N PHE A 149 9.01 -10.60 10.18
CA PHE A 149 8.39 -9.45 9.53
C PHE A 149 7.48 -8.64 10.46
N GLU A 150 7.28 -9.07 11.71
CA GLU A 150 6.35 -8.45 12.66
C GLU A 150 6.52 -6.93 12.74
N SER A 151 7.75 -6.45 12.96
CA SER A 151 8.03 -5.01 13.04
C SER A 151 7.71 -4.21 11.76
N VAL A 152 7.80 -4.85 10.59
CA VAL A 152 7.45 -4.22 9.31
C VAL A 152 5.94 -4.20 9.13
N VAL A 153 5.27 -5.30 9.50
CA VAL A 153 3.81 -5.41 9.45
C VAL A 153 3.18 -4.37 10.35
N GLU A 154 3.68 -4.20 11.58
CA GLU A 154 3.24 -3.14 12.50
C GLU A 154 3.40 -1.74 11.89
N ALA A 155 4.52 -1.48 11.22
CA ALA A 155 4.76 -0.20 10.59
C ALA A 155 3.80 0.05 9.42
N LEU A 156 3.54 -0.97 8.58
CA LEU A 156 2.55 -0.88 7.51
C LEU A 156 1.13 -0.71 8.05
N PHE A 157 0.77 -1.39 9.14
CA PHE A 157 -0.53 -1.18 9.80
C PHE A 157 -0.67 0.25 10.31
N SER A 158 0.39 0.81 10.90
CA SER A 158 0.40 2.22 11.35
C SER A 158 0.23 3.19 10.17
N ILE A 159 0.90 2.93 9.05
CA ILE A 159 0.73 3.71 7.80
C ILE A 159 -0.72 3.62 7.31
N GLN A 160 -1.32 2.44 7.33
CA GLN A 160 -2.69 2.25 6.87
C GLN A 160 -3.70 2.93 7.81
N ASP A 161 -3.53 2.86 9.13
CA ASP A 161 -4.38 3.60 10.07
C ASP A 161 -4.32 5.12 9.80
N LEU A 162 -3.13 5.67 9.61
CA LEU A 162 -2.96 7.09 9.25
C LEU A 162 -3.60 7.43 7.91
N LEU A 163 -3.42 6.59 6.89
CA LEU A 163 -4.06 6.82 5.59
C LEU A 163 -5.58 6.86 5.72
N VAL A 164 -6.17 5.94 6.47
CA VAL A 164 -7.61 5.93 6.75
C VAL A 164 -8.05 7.20 7.45
N GLU A 165 -7.31 7.66 8.47
CA GLU A 165 -7.59 8.94 9.13
C GLU A 165 -7.57 10.11 8.14
N TYR A 166 -6.55 10.20 7.28
CA TYR A 166 -6.48 11.26 6.26
C TYR A 166 -7.63 11.21 5.25
N TYR A 167 -8.01 10.01 4.79
CA TYR A 167 -9.19 9.86 3.93
C TYR A 167 -10.45 10.35 4.63
N MET A 168 -10.67 9.91 5.88
CA MET A 168 -11.81 10.33 6.68
C MET A 168 -11.85 11.84 6.89
N ASP A 169 -10.73 12.48 7.20
CA ASP A 169 -10.67 13.92 7.42
C ASP A 169 -11.01 14.69 6.14
N VAL A 170 -10.42 14.29 5.02
CA VAL A 170 -10.54 15.01 3.74
C VAL A 170 -11.91 14.83 3.10
N GLU A 171 -12.42 13.60 3.03
CA GLU A 171 -13.71 13.28 2.40
C GLU A 171 -14.91 13.85 3.16
N ASN A 172 -14.72 14.16 4.44
CA ASN A 172 -15.76 14.74 5.28
C ASN A 172 -15.65 16.27 5.41
N LEU A 173 -14.75 16.92 4.66
CA LEU A 173 -14.71 18.38 4.57
C LEU A 173 -15.97 18.94 3.90
N LYS A 174 -16.39 20.13 4.35
CA LYS A 174 -17.52 20.84 3.76
C LYS A 174 -17.24 21.17 2.29
N GLY A 175 -18.15 20.80 1.40
CA GLY A 175 -18.06 21.09 -0.03
C GLY A 175 -17.19 20.11 -0.83
N PHE A 176 -16.73 19.02 -0.20
CA PHE A 176 -16.04 17.93 -0.88
C PHE A 176 -16.88 17.32 -2.02
N PRO A 177 -16.26 16.86 -3.14
CA PRO A 177 -14.83 16.90 -3.46
C PRO A 177 -14.42 18.19 -4.19
N GLN A 178 -13.38 18.86 -3.70
CA GLN A 178 -12.68 19.95 -4.39
C GLN A 178 -11.18 19.65 -4.49
N GLN A 179 -10.56 19.93 -5.64
CA GLN A 179 -9.15 19.64 -5.84
C GLN A 179 -8.25 20.41 -4.86
N GLU A 180 -8.67 21.60 -4.43
CA GLU A 180 -8.01 22.45 -3.44
C GLU A 180 -7.92 21.80 -2.06
N GLN A 181 -8.89 20.96 -1.68
CA GLN A 181 -8.89 20.28 -0.40
C GLN A 181 -7.75 19.25 -0.33
N PHE A 182 -7.45 18.60 -1.46
CA PHE A 182 -6.29 17.72 -1.55
C PHE A 182 -4.97 18.50 -1.57
N LYS A 183 -4.92 19.75 -2.04
CA LYS A 183 -3.68 20.58 -2.03
C LYS A 183 -3.10 20.76 -0.63
N GLN A 184 -3.95 20.83 0.39
CA GLN A 184 -3.52 20.99 1.79
C GLN A 184 -2.72 19.77 2.28
N ILE A 185 -3.01 18.59 1.73
CA ILE A 185 -2.29 17.34 2.01
C ILE A 185 -0.84 17.47 1.50
N TYR A 186 -0.60 18.03 0.31
CA TYR A 186 0.76 18.19 -0.24
C TYR A 186 1.62 19.20 0.53
N CYS A 187 1.00 20.21 1.15
CA CYS A 187 1.72 21.34 1.76
C CYS A 187 1.86 21.22 3.28
N THR A 188 1.25 20.23 3.91
CA THR A 188 1.28 20.12 5.36
C THR A 188 2.56 19.41 5.80
N GLU A 189 3.34 20.10 6.64
CA GLU A 189 4.44 19.50 7.41
C GLU A 189 3.98 18.25 8.19
N ALA A 190 2.67 18.10 8.45
CA ALA A 190 2.06 16.91 9.05
C ALA A 190 2.27 15.62 8.23
N LEU A 191 2.41 15.71 6.90
CA LEU A 191 2.70 14.54 6.05
C LEU A 191 4.17 14.11 6.10
N ALA A 192 5.05 14.95 6.64
CA ALA A 192 6.35 14.48 7.15
C ALA A 192 6.15 13.38 8.21
N GLY A 193 4.97 13.30 8.86
CA GLY A 193 4.56 12.18 9.70
C GLY A 193 4.56 10.85 8.93
N LEU A 194 3.77 10.74 7.85
CA LEU A 194 3.68 9.52 7.03
C LEU A 194 5.06 9.09 6.48
N LEU A 195 5.84 10.07 6.02
CA LEU A 195 7.23 9.87 5.62
C LEU A 195 8.10 9.32 6.76
N ALA A 196 7.97 9.89 7.96
CA ALA A 196 8.69 9.43 9.15
C ALA A 196 8.29 7.98 9.51
N TYR A 197 7.06 7.54 9.27
CA TYR A 197 6.67 6.13 9.45
C TYR A 197 7.34 5.22 8.43
N PHE A 198 7.37 5.60 7.14
CA PHE A 198 8.11 4.85 6.13
C PHE A 198 9.62 4.80 6.44
N GLU A 199 10.20 5.92 6.89
CA GLU A 199 11.61 5.96 7.31
C GLU A 199 11.86 5.12 8.56
N ALA A 200 10.99 5.20 9.57
CA ALA A 200 11.13 4.43 10.80
C ALA A 200 11.03 2.93 10.52
N ALA A 201 10.10 2.53 9.62
CA ALA A 201 10.00 1.16 9.12
C ALA A 201 11.31 0.70 8.46
N ALA A 202 11.90 1.54 7.60
CA ALA A 202 13.17 1.25 6.95
C ALA A 202 14.34 1.17 7.95
N LYS A 203 14.42 2.08 8.93
CA LYS A 203 15.49 2.16 9.94
C LYS A 203 15.48 0.98 10.92
N LYS A 204 14.30 0.57 11.42
CA LYS A 204 14.18 -0.56 12.37
C LYS A 204 14.75 -1.85 11.79
N HIS A 205 14.64 -2.05 10.48
CA HIS A 205 15.09 -3.28 9.83
C HIS A 205 16.61 -3.35 9.62
N THR A 206 17.28 -2.20 9.52
CA THR A 206 18.74 -2.14 9.32
C THR A 206 19.50 -2.58 10.58
N VAL A 207 18.96 -2.29 11.78
CA VAL A 207 19.61 -2.63 13.05
C VAL A 207 19.65 -4.16 13.30
N VAL A 208 18.58 -4.87 12.96
CA VAL A 208 18.47 -6.32 13.17
C VAL A 208 19.42 -7.13 12.27
N ILE A 209 19.70 -6.64 11.06
CA ILE A 209 20.62 -7.30 10.13
C ILE A 209 22.07 -7.17 10.60
N HIS A 210 22.45 -6.01 11.14
CA HIS A 210 23.79 -5.79 11.66
C HIS A 210 24.08 -6.57 12.95
N SER A 211 23.07 -6.89 13.77
CA SER A 211 23.27 -7.69 14.99
C SER A 211 23.42 -9.20 14.74
N HIS A 212 23.01 -9.71 13.57
CA HIS A 212 23.05 -11.14 13.26
C HIS A 212 24.10 -11.56 12.22
N CYS A 213 24.74 -10.61 11.53
CA CYS A 213 25.87 -10.90 10.64
C CYS A 213 27.17 -10.99 11.44
N SER A 214 27.50 -12.18 11.94
CA SER A 214 28.87 -12.51 12.35
C SER A 214 29.78 -12.49 11.11
N PRO A 215 30.99 -11.88 11.16
CA PRO A 215 31.79 -11.53 9.97
C PRO A 215 32.44 -12.71 9.22
N THR A 216 32.01 -13.96 9.44
CA THR A 216 32.75 -15.14 8.97
C THR A 216 32.28 -15.74 7.64
N ASN A 217 31.39 -15.11 6.87
CA ASN A 217 31.07 -15.64 5.52
C ASN A 217 30.59 -14.58 4.51
N PRO A 218 31.43 -14.13 3.56
CA PRO A 218 31.09 -13.01 2.68
C PRO A 218 30.25 -13.37 1.43
N LEU A 219 29.68 -14.58 1.31
CA LEU A 219 29.04 -15.02 0.06
C LEU A 219 27.73 -15.81 0.24
N SER A 220 26.77 -15.27 0.98
CA SER A 220 25.37 -15.73 0.91
C SER A 220 24.54 -14.75 0.09
N LEU A 221 24.78 -14.74 -1.22
CA LEU A 221 23.96 -14.01 -2.20
C LEU A 221 22.57 -14.66 -2.26
N LEU A 222 21.54 -13.85 -2.00
CA LEU A 222 20.13 -14.24 -2.12
C LEU A 222 19.83 -14.67 -3.57
N VAL A 223 19.47 -15.94 -3.74
CA VAL A 223 18.83 -16.41 -4.98
C VAL A 223 17.38 -15.92 -4.93
N LEU A 224 17.03 -14.98 -5.80
CA LEU A 224 15.63 -14.76 -6.18
C LEU A 224 15.18 -16.04 -6.89
N HIS A 225 14.58 -16.96 -6.14
CA HIS A 225 13.82 -18.02 -6.79
C HIS A 225 12.65 -17.33 -7.49
N GLU A 226 12.53 -17.53 -8.80
CA GLU A 226 11.28 -17.26 -9.51
C GLU A 226 10.17 -17.92 -8.70
N VAL A 227 9.28 -17.08 -8.15
CA VAL A 227 8.09 -17.58 -7.48
C VAL A 227 7.36 -18.43 -8.52
N PRO A 228 7.16 -19.74 -8.31
CA PRO A 228 6.38 -20.51 -9.25
C PRO A 228 5.01 -19.87 -9.28
N VAL A 229 4.65 -19.29 -10.42
CA VAL A 229 3.27 -18.93 -10.71
C VAL A 229 2.56 -20.27 -10.77
N TYR A 230 2.00 -20.69 -9.63
CA TYR A 230 1.14 -21.86 -9.57
C TYR A 230 -0.12 -21.49 -10.35
N ARG A 231 -0.11 -21.79 -11.65
CA ARG A 231 -1.36 -21.97 -12.38
C ARG A 231 -2.05 -23.14 -11.69
N GLU A 232 -3.22 -22.88 -11.12
CA GLU A 232 -4.14 -23.95 -10.79
C GLU A 232 -4.53 -24.58 -12.13
N ASP A 233 -3.98 -25.77 -12.41
CA ASP A 233 -4.45 -26.59 -13.51
C ASP A 233 -5.89 -27.01 -13.16
N HIS A 234 -6.86 -26.27 -13.71
CA HIS A 234 -8.27 -26.63 -13.76
C HIS A 234 -8.56 -27.43 -15.04
#